data_AF-A0A2G8JYM5-F1
#
_entry.id   AF-A0A2G8JYM5-F1
#
_cell.length_a   1.000
_cell.length_b   1.000
_cell.length_c   1.000
_cell.angle_alpha   90.00
_cell.angle_beta   90.00
_cell.angle_gamma   90.00
#
_symmetry.space_group_name_H-M   'P 1'
#
loop_
_entity.id
_entity.type
_entity.pdbx_description
1 polymer ?
#
loop_
_entity_poly.entity_id
_entity_poly.type
_entity_poly.pdbx_seq_one_letter_code
_entity_poly.pdbx_strand_id
1 'polypeptide(L)'
;MAAHKLRLNDSKTEFIILGTPVQLTKVVNKSIKVGGASIASCDQVRNLGVIFDKHMKMDKHIRYLIQRLQRLQNSAARFVVDCYDFNTPSLSILHSLHWLPVEFRIKFKVLLLVYKCIHGMAPGYLSDDLSFQVNTRYTLRSSNTLTLTLPRTKLKTYGDRAFPSAGPKLWNGLPISVQSSPLSVSSSLA
;
A
#
# COMPACT_ATOMS: atom_id res chain seq x y z
N MET A 1 11.98 -23.90 35.76
CA MET A 1 11.45 -24.97 34.88
C MET A 1 10.15 -24.45 34.26
N ALA A 2 10.01 -24.52 32.93
CA ALA A 2 8.76 -24.13 32.28
C ALA A 2 7.64 -25.07 32.76
N ALA A 3 6.50 -24.51 33.17
CA ALA A 3 5.37 -25.24 33.77
C ALA A 3 4.79 -26.38 32.89
N HIS A 4 5.20 -26.46 31.61
CA HIS A 4 4.67 -27.40 30.62
C HIS A 4 5.74 -28.21 29.85
N LYS A 5 6.95 -28.38 30.37
CA LYS A 5 8.06 -29.17 29.73
C LYS A 5 8.47 -28.71 28.30
N LEU A 6 7.92 -27.63 27.77
CA LEU A 6 8.30 -27.05 26.48
C LEU A 6 9.44 -26.04 26.65
N ARG A 7 10.37 -26.02 25.67
CA ARG A 7 11.45 -25.04 25.57
C ARG A 7 11.31 -24.22 24.30
N LEU A 8 11.54 -22.91 24.40
CA LEU A 8 11.67 -22.03 23.24
C LEU A 8 12.98 -22.34 22.50
N ASN A 9 12.96 -22.17 21.18
CA ASN A 9 14.14 -22.36 20.35
C ASN A 9 14.89 -21.04 20.21
N ASP A 10 15.94 -20.87 21.01
CA ASP A 10 16.73 -19.64 21.10
C ASP A 10 17.24 -19.19 19.72
N SER A 11 17.61 -20.13 18.83
CA SER A 11 18.10 -19.81 17.47
C SER A 11 17.05 -19.25 16.52
N LYS A 12 15.77 -19.48 16.79
CA LYS A 12 14.63 -19.04 15.95
C LYS A 12 13.73 -18.02 16.64
N THR A 13 14.03 -17.69 17.90
CA THR A 13 13.19 -16.79 18.69
C THR A 13 13.65 -15.36 18.45
N GLU A 14 12.79 -14.57 17.84
CA GLU A 14 12.93 -13.12 17.70
C GLU A 14 11.82 -12.45 18.51
N PHE A 15 12.06 -11.23 19.00
CA PHE A 15 10.98 -10.45 19.59
C PHE A 15 11.08 -8.98 19.19
N ILE A 16 9.94 -8.31 19.27
CA ILE A 16 9.78 -6.89 18.99
C ILE A 16 9.09 -6.24 20.18
N ILE A 17 9.47 -5.01 20.49
CA ILE A 17 8.81 -4.22 21.53
C ILE A 17 7.85 -3.25 20.84
N LEU A 18 6.59 -3.28 21.28
CA LEU A 18 5.51 -2.45 20.75
C LEU A 18 5.00 -1.54 21.85
N GLY A 19 4.77 -0.27 21.51
CA GLY A 19 4.26 0.71 22.45
C GLY A 19 4.24 2.11 21.86
N THR A 20 3.61 3.04 22.57
CA THR A 20 3.74 4.45 22.22
C THR A 20 5.18 4.91 22.45
N PRO A 21 5.67 5.96 21.75
CA PRO A 21 7.02 6.47 21.98
C PRO A 21 7.32 6.75 23.46
N VAL A 22 6.32 7.24 24.21
CA VAL A 22 6.40 7.53 25.66
C VAL A 22 6.50 6.26 26.51
N GLN A 23 5.90 5.15 26.09
CA GLN A 23 6.07 3.86 26.78
C GLN A 23 7.44 3.25 26.47
N LEU A 24 7.88 3.36 25.22
CA LEU A 24 9.15 2.80 24.77
C LEU A 24 10.37 3.48 25.43
N THR A 25 10.28 4.76 25.81
CA THR A 25 11.34 5.43 26.58
C THR A 25 11.50 4.88 27.99
N LYS A 26 10.46 4.26 28.57
CA LYS A 26 10.50 3.63 29.89
C LYS A 26 11.12 2.24 29.87
N VAL A 27 11.32 1.67 28.69
CA VAL A 27 11.89 0.32 28.53
C VAL A 27 13.42 0.41 28.56
N VAL A 28 14.00 0.11 29.73
CA VAL A 28 15.44 0.15 29.97
C VAL A 28 16.15 -1.03 29.27
N ASN A 29 15.58 -2.22 29.37
CA ASN A 29 16.15 -3.43 28.77
C ASN A 29 15.48 -3.75 27.44
N LYS A 30 16.25 -3.65 26.35
CA LYS A 30 15.83 -4.05 25.00
C LYS A 30 16.17 -5.51 24.69
N SER A 31 16.46 -6.32 25.70
CA SER A 31 16.78 -7.74 25.59
C SER A 31 15.98 -8.57 26.58
N ILE A 32 15.58 -9.76 26.18
CA ILE A 32 14.86 -10.73 27.02
C ILE A 32 15.72 -11.98 27.16
N LYS A 33 15.88 -12.48 28.39
CA LYS A 33 16.52 -13.77 28.64
C LYS A 33 15.51 -14.89 28.41
N VAL A 34 15.82 -15.78 27.46
CA VAL A 34 15.06 -17.00 27.19
C VAL A 34 15.99 -18.18 27.48
N GLY A 35 15.73 -18.89 28.58
CA GLY A 35 16.66 -19.91 29.08
C GLY A 35 18.01 -19.29 29.45
N GLY A 36 19.08 -19.73 28.77
CA GLY A 36 20.44 -19.19 28.92
C GLY A 36 20.81 -18.13 27.86
N ALA A 37 20.00 -17.98 26.82
CA ALA A 37 20.27 -17.05 25.73
C ALA A 37 19.69 -15.66 26.03
N SER A 38 20.44 -14.61 25.72
CA SER A 38 19.96 -13.24 25.72
C SER A 38 19.57 -12.86 24.29
N ILE A 39 18.28 -12.67 24.05
CA ILE A 39 17.75 -12.27 22.75
C ILE A 39 17.64 -10.75 22.76
N ALA A 40 18.04 -10.07 21.70
CA ALA A 40 17.88 -8.63 21.52
C ALA A 40 16.59 -8.30 20.76
N SER A 41 15.97 -7.16 21.06
CA SER A 41 14.78 -6.69 20.32
C SER A 41 15.16 -6.37 18.88
N CYS A 42 14.32 -6.81 17.96
CA CYS A 42 14.44 -6.48 16.55
C CYS A 42 13.49 -5.34 16.16
N ASP A 43 13.85 -4.59 15.13
CA ASP A 43 12.99 -3.54 14.55
C ASP A 43 11.87 -4.10 13.67
N GLN A 44 11.92 -5.41 13.40
CA GLN A 44 11.01 -6.12 12.55
C GLN A 44 10.98 -7.59 12.96
N VAL A 45 9.80 -8.21 12.93
CA VAL A 45 9.62 -9.65 13.13
C VAL A 45 8.66 -10.22 12.10
N ARG A 46 8.83 -11.49 11.75
CA ARG A 46 7.90 -12.20 10.85
C ARG A 46 7.04 -13.15 11.66
N ASN A 47 5.71 -13.03 11.53
CA ASN A 47 4.76 -13.97 12.11
C ASN A 47 3.76 -14.41 11.04
N LEU A 48 3.61 -15.73 10.84
CA LEU A 48 2.74 -16.35 9.83
C LEU A 48 2.87 -15.73 8.41
N GLY A 49 4.10 -15.36 8.02
CA GLY A 49 4.37 -14.74 6.73
C GLY A 49 4.16 -13.22 6.66
N VAL A 50 3.57 -12.61 7.68
CA VAL A 50 3.40 -11.16 7.82
C VAL A 50 4.62 -10.56 8.49
N ILE A 51 5.09 -9.44 7.96
CA ILE A 51 6.22 -8.70 8.49
C ILE A 51 5.68 -7.54 9.33
N PHE A 52 5.97 -7.54 10.62
CA PHE A 52 5.63 -6.45 11.53
C PHE A 52 6.86 -5.58 11.75
N ASP A 53 6.71 -4.26 11.67
CA ASP A 53 7.75 -3.30 12.05
C ASP A 53 7.44 -2.67 13.40
N LYS A 54 8.46 -2.14 14.10
CA LYS A 54 8.31 -1.57 15.45
C LYS A 54 7.36 -0.39 15.55
N HIS A 55 7.02 0.22 14.41
CA HIS A 55 6.13 1.37 14.31
C HIS A 55 4.74 1.00 13.77
N MET A 56 4.48 -0.29 13.53
CA MET A 56 3.27 -0.82 12.89
C MET A 56 2.90 -0.09 11.59
N LYS A 57 3.89 0.37 10.82
CA LYS A 57 3.65 1.05 9.55
C LYS A 57 3.33 0.07 8.43
N MET A 58 3.70 -1.20 8.51
CA MET A 58 3.52 -2.21 7.44
C MET A 58 4.25 -1.87 6.12
N ASP A 59 5.03 -0.78 6.06
CA ASP A 59 5.73 -0.35 4.83
C ASP A 59 6.69 -1.42 4.31
N LYS A 60 7.36 -2.12 5.22
CA LYS A 60 8.29 -3.20 4.88
C LYS A 60 7.56 -4.40 4.30
N HIS A 61 6.43 -4.79 4.90
CA HIS A 61 5.61 -5.89 4.41
C HIS A 61 5.05 -5.60 3.02
N ILE A 62 4.47 -4.42 2.83
CA ILE A 62 3.89 -4.00 1.55
C ILE A 62 4.97 -3.97 0.46
N ARG A 63 6.15 -3.38 0.73
CA ARG A 63 7.26 -3.38 -0.22
C ARG A 63 7.73 -4.78 -0.58
N TYR A 64 7.84 -5.67 0.41
CA TYR A 64 8.20 -7.07 0.18
C TYR A 64 7.20 -7.78 -0.76
N LEU A 65 5.90 -7.58 -0.55
CA LEU A 65 4.86 -8.16 -1.40
C LEU A 65 4.89 -7.60 -2.83
N ILE A 66 4.98 -6.27 -2.98
CA ILE A 66 5.04 -5.60 -4.28
C ILE A 66 6.26 -6.09 -5.08
N GLN A 67 7.44 -6.21 -4.45
CA GLN A 67 8.65 -6.70 -5.11
C GLN A 67 8.50 -8.15 -5.60
N ARG A 68 7.86 -9.02 -4.81
CA ARG A 68 7.62 -10.41 -5.22
C ARG A 68 6.65 -10.48 -6.40
N LEU A 69 5.57 -9.71 -6.35
CA LEU A 69 4.62 -9.62 -7.46
C LEU A 69 5.28 -9.02 -8.71
N GLN A 70 6.14 -8.01 -8.55
CA GLN A 70 6.88 -7.41 -9.67
C GLN A 70 7.83 -8.41 -10.32
N ARG A 71 8.53 -9.24 -9.52
CA ARG A 71 9.36 -10.32 -10.07
C ARG A 71 8.53 -11.32 -10.86
N LEU A 72 7.39 -11.74 -10.32
CA LEU A 72 6.47 -12.63 -11.04
C LEU A 72 5.99 -12.01 -12.35
N GLN A 73 5.59 -10.73 -12.33
CA GLN A 73 5.19 -10.01 -13.55
C GLN A 73 6.33 -9.93 -14.56
N ASN A 74 7.54 -9.62 -14.13
CA ASN A 74 8.71 -9.56 -15.00
C ASN A 74 9.01 -10.92 -15.63
N SER A 75 8.92 -12.01 -14.85
CA SER A 75 9.08 -13.38 -15.35
C SER A 75 8.00 -13.74 -16.38
N ALA A 76 6.74 -13.40 -16.10
CA ALA A 76 5.64 -13.64 -17.04
C ALA A 76 5.80 -12.82 -18.33
N ALA A 77 6.18 -11.54 -18.23
CA ALA A 77 6.41 -10.68 -19.39
C ALA A 77 7.54 -11.22 -20.28
N ARG A 78 8.63 -11.68 -19.66
CA ARG A 78 9.74 -12.33 -20.38
C ARG A 78 9.32 -13.62 -21.06
N PHE A 79 8.48 -14.41 -20.41
CA PHE A 79 7.92 -15.63 -21.01
C PHE A 79 7.05 -15.34 -22.23
N VAL A 80 6.21 -14.30 -22.18
CA VAL A 80 5.34 -13.93 -23.30
C VAL A 80 6.13 -13.43 -24.52
N VAL A 81 7.19 -12.65 -24.29
CA VAL A 81 8.03 -12.07 -25.36
C VAL A 81 9.17 -13.02 -25.78
N ASP A 82 9.29 -14.18 -25.13
CA ASP A 82 10.38 -15.14 -25.32
C ASP A 82 11.78 -14.46 -25.21
N CYS A 83 11.93 -13.62 -24.18
CA CYS A 83 13.12 -12.78 -24.00
C CYS A 83 13.73 -13.01 -22.61
N TYR A 84 14.83 -13.78 -22.58
CA TYR A 84 15.48 -14.24 -21.34
C TYR A 84 16.88 -13.67 -21.12
N ASP A 85 17.28 -12.67 -21.89
CA ASP A 85 18.59 -12.03 -21.72
C ASP A 85 18.64 -11.18 -20.44
N PHE A 86 19.81 -11.14 -19.80
CA PHE A 86 19.99 -10.32 -18.60
C PHE A 86 20.16 -8.83 -18.89
N ASN A 87 20.43 -8.49 -20.16
CA ASN A 87 20.72 -7.12 -20.60
C ASN A 87 19.44 -6.31 -20.83
N THR A 88 18.37 -6.92 -21.34
CA THR A 88 17.11 -6.21 -21.57
C THR A 88 16.44 -5.86 -20.24
N PRO A 89 16.22 -4.56 -19.94
CA PRO A 89 15.51 -4.17 -18.74
C PRO A 89 14.06 -4.64 -18.77
N SER A 90 13.53 -5.22 -17.69
CA SER A 90 12.12 -5.67 -17.69
C SER A 90 11.11 -4.54 -17.94
N LEU A 91 11.48 -3.28 -17.67
CA LEU A 91 10.62 -2.13 -17.94
C LEU A 91 10.37 -1.92 -19.45
N SER A 92 11.34 -2.17 -20.32
CA SER A 92 11.14 -2.03 -21.77
C SER A 92 10.19 -3.12 -22.30
N ILE A 93 10.32 -4.34 -21.79
CA ILE A 93 9.41 -5.45 -22.11
C ILE A 93 7.99 -5.10 -21.67
N LEU A 94 7.82 -4.63 -20.43
CA LEU A 94 6.51 -4.19 -19.93
C LEU A 94 5.91 -3.07 -20.78
N HIS A 95 6.71 -2.09 -21.21
CA HIS A 95 6.25 -1.02 -22.10
C HIS A 95 5.80 -1.56 -23.46
N SER A 96 6.55 -2.48 -24.08
CA SER A 96 6.16 -3.11 -25.35
C SER A 96 4.84 -3.89 -25.26
N LEU A 97 4.59 -4.52 -24.10
CA LEU A 97 3.35 -5.23 -23.80
C LEU A 97 2.20 -4.32 -23.35
N HIS A 98 2.45 -3.01 -23.20
CA HIS A 98 1.52 -2.06 -22.58
C HIS A 98 1.10 -2.46 -21.15
N TRP A 99 1.97 -3.17 -20.43
CA TRP A 99 1.75 -3.60 -19.06
C TRP A 99 2.29 -2.57 -18.06
N LEU A 100 1.44 -2.15 -17.13
CA LEU A 100 1.86 -1.31 -16.00
C LEU A 100 2.64 -2.14 -14.96
N PRO A 101 3.78 -1.64 -14.44
CA PRO A 101 4.40 -2.21 -13.25
C PRO A 101 3.41 -2.27 -12.09
N VAL A 102 3.57 -3.25 -11.20
CA VAL A 102 2.61 -3.59 -10.13
C VAL A 102 2.24 -2.37 -9.29
N GLU A 103 3.22 -1.55 -8.91
CA GLU A 103 2.97 -0.34 -8.10
C GLU A 103 2.04 0.65 -8.82
N PHE A 104 2.29 0.90 -10.11
CA PHE A 104 1.45 1.80 -10.90
C PHE A 104 0.08 1.19 -11.18
N ARG A 105 -0.01 -0.13 -11.36
CA ARG A 105 -1.28 -0.83 -11.53
C ARG A 105 -2.18 -0.70 -10.29
N ILE A 106 -1.61 -0.73 -9.08
CA ILE A 106 -2.35 -0.49 -7.83
C ILE A 106 -2.92 0.93 -7.82
N LYS A 107 -2.08 1.95 -8.09
CA LYS A 107 -2.51 3.36 -8.16
C LYS A 107 -3.60 3.56 -9.22
N PHE A 108 -3.41 2.99 -10.40
CA PHE A 108 -4.38 3.01 -11.49
C PHE A 108 -5.71 2.40 -11.08
N LYS A 109 -5.72 1.25 -10.40
CA LYS A 109 -6.97 0.62 -9.93
C LYS A 109 -7.69 1.45 -8.86
N VAL A 110 -6.96 2.11 -7.96
CA VAL A 110 -7.55 3.05 -6.99
C VAL A 110 -8.17 4.25 -7.72
N LEU A 111 -7.44 4.86 -8.65
CA LEU A 111 -7.93 5.98 -9.45
C LEU A 111 -9.16 5.60 -10.29
N LEU A 112 -9.14 4.41 -10.89
CA LEU A 112 -10.26 3.87 -11.66
C LEU A 112 -11.50 3.66 -10.76
N LEU A 113 -11.29 3.21 -9.52
CA LEU A 113 -12.38 3.06 -8.56
C LEU A 113 -12.97 4.42 -8.17
N VAL A 114 -12.12 5.43 -7.91
CA VAL A 114 -12.55 6.81 -7.66
C VAL A 114 -13.36 7.36 -8.83
N TYR A 115 -12.87 7.20 -10.07
CA TYR A 115 -13.60 7.59 -11.26
C TYR A 115 -14.99 6.94 -11.30
N LYS A 116 -15.07 5.62 -11.07
CA LYS A 116 -16.34 4.90 -11.08
C LYS A 116 -17.31 5.43 -10.01
N CYS A 117 -16.82 5.79 -8.83
CA CYS A 117 -17.64 6.43 -7.81
C CYS A 117 -18.18 7.80 -8.27
N ILE A 118 -17.32 8.64 -8.86
CA ILE A 118 -17.70 9.97 -9.35
C ILE A 118 -18.78 9.88 -10.45
N HIS A 119 -18.68 8.90 -11.33
CA HIS A 119 -19.60 8.70 -12.44
C HIS A 119 -20.80 7.77 -12.11
N GLY A 120 -21.02 7.42 -10.85
CA GLY A 120 -22.16 6.59 -10.44
C GLY A 120 -22.12 5.13 -10.95
N MET A 121 -20.94 4.64 -11.34
CA MET A 121 -20.72 3.26 -11.82
C MET A 121 -20.23 2.31 -10.72
N ALA A 122 -19.94 2.83 -9.52
CA ALA A 122 -19.58 2.02 -8.36
C ALA A 122 -20.78 1.84 -7.42
N PRO A 123 -20.79 0.78 -6.58
CA PRO A 123 -21.78 0.63 -5.52
C PRO A 123 -21.86 1.86 -4.60
N GLY A 124 -23.08 2.22 -4.18
CA GLY A 124 -23.36 3.42 -3.38
C GLY A 124 -22.44 3.58 -2.16
N TYR A 125 -22.20 2.51 -1.41
CA TYR A 125 -21.35 2.56 -0.20
C TYR A 125 -19.92 3.06 -0.46
N LEU A 126 -19.36 2.88 -1.66
CA LEU A 126 -18.04 3.43 -2.02
C LEU A 126 -18.11 4.87 -2.49
N SER A 127 -19.24 5.26 -3.09
CA SER A 127 -19.47 6.63 -3.54
C SER A 127 -19.77 7.56 -2.36
N ASP A 128 -20.53 7.06 -1.37
CA ASP A 128 -20.88 7.78 -0.15
C ASP A 128 -19.65 8.09 0.73
N ASP A 129 -18.62 7.25 0.63
CA ASP A 129 -17.32 7.43 1.28
C ASP A 129 -16.51 8.61 0.69
N LEU A 130 -16.84 9.08 -0.52
CA LEU A 130 -16.16 10.19 -1.18
C LEU A 130 -16.98 11.47 -1.04
N SER A 131 -16.39 12.48 -0.40
CA SER A 131 -17.00 13.81 -0.31
C SER A 131 -16.43 14.72 -1.38
N PHE A 132 -17.30 15.31 -2.20
CA PHE A 132 -16.92 16.37 -3.12
C PHE A 132 -16.63 17.66 -2.35
N GLN A 133 -15.73 18.48 -2.88
CA GLN A 133 -15.57 19.84 -2.37
C GLN A 133 -16.86 20.61 -2.63
N VAL A 134 -17.59 20.95 -1.57
CA VAL A 134 -18.79 21.78 -1.69
C VAL A 134 -18.33 23.19 -2.03
N ASN A 135 -18.75 23.69 -3.19
CA ASN A 135 -18.51 25.07 -3.57
C ASN A 135 -19.05 25.99 -2.49
N THR A 136 -18.21 26.91 -2.01
CA THR A 136 -18.63 28.04 -1.19
C THR A 136 -19.63 28.90 -1.99
N ARG A 137 -20.34 29.83 -1.34
CA ARG A 137 -21.43 30.66 -1.93
C ARG A 137 -21.05 31.46 -3.20
N TYR A 138 -19.82 31.36 -3.68
CA TYR A 138 -19.28 32.06 -4.84
C TYR A 138 -18.78 31.07 -5.89
N THR A 139 -19.07 31.36 -7.17
CA THR A 139 -18.59 30.59 -8.31
C THR A 139 -17.10 30.86 -8.54
N LEU A 140 -16.24 30.10 -7.84
CA LEU A 140 -14.79 30.20 -7.98
C LEU A 140 -14.32 29.41 -9.22
N ARG A 141 -13.11 29.71 -9.74
CA ARG A 141 -12.53 28.92 -10.85
C ARG A 141 -12.33 27.43 -10.51
N SER A 142 -12.30 27.09 -9.22
CA SER A 142 -12.29 25.71 -8.70
C SER A 142 -13.66 25.02 -8.71
N SER A 143 -14.75 25.73 -9.04
CA SER A 143 -16.10 25.16 -9.05
C SER A 143 -16.36 24.21 -10.21
N ASN A 144 -15.60 24.33 -11.29
CA ASN A 144 -15.67 23.46 -12.47
C ASN A 144 -14.71 22.26 -12.39
N THR A 145 -13.99 22.05 -11.28
CA THR A 145 -13.06 20.92 -11.14
C THR A 145 -13.66 19.83 -10.26
N LEU A 146 -13.53 18.56 -10.67
CA LEU A 146 -13.97 17.37 -9.93
C LEU A 146 -13.04 17.07 -8.74
N THR A 147 -12.80 18.06 -7.88
CA THR A 147 -11.87 17.95 -6.76
C THR A 147 -12.56 17.32 -5.55
N LEU A 148 -11.92 16.32 -4.96
CA LEU A 148 -12.44 15.61 -3.79
C LEU A 148 -11.90 16.21 -2.48
N THR A 149 -12.68 16.12 -1.41
CA THR A 149 -12.28 16.56 -0.07
C THR A 149 -11.39 15.51 0.57
N LEU A 150 -10.23 15.94 1.10
CA LEU A 150 -9.36 15.06 1.87
C LEU A 150 -9.85 15.01 3.32
N PRO A 151 -10.31 13.86 3.83
CA PRO A 151 -10.69 13.74 5.22
C PRO A 151 -9.48 13.88 6.13
N ARG A 152 -9.69 14.50 7.30
CA ARG A 152 -8.66 14.56 8.35
C ARG A 152 -8.59 13.22 9.06
N THR A 153 -7.49 12.51 8.85
CA THR A 153 -7.20 11.23 9.50
C THR A 153 -6.43 11.46 10.80
N LYS A 154 -6.83 10.74 11.86
CA LYS A 154 -6.07 10.71 13.13
C LYS A 154 -4.86 9.78 13.05
N LEU A 155 -4.96 8.70 12.25
CA LEU A 155 -3.94 7.67 12.10
C LEU A 155 -3.24 7.79 10.75
N LYS A 156 -1.95 8.16 10.77
CA LYS A 156 -1.12 8.30 9.56
C LYS A 156 -0.75 6.98 8.87
N THR A 157 -0.93 5.85 9.55
CA THR A 157 -0.60 4.52 9.02
C THR A 157 -1.79 3.89 8.32
N TYR A 158 -2.85 3.60 9.08
CA TYR A 158 -4.05 2.96 8.55
C TYR A 158 -4.99 3.97 7.89
N GLY A 159 -5.22 5.11 8.54
CA GLY A 159 -6.19 6.12 8.08
C GLY A 159 -5.82 6.72 6.74
N ASP A 160 -4.57 7.17 6.56
CA ASP A 160 -4.09 7.77 5.30
C ASP A 160 -4.07 6.77 4.12
N ARG A 161 -4.12 5.46 4.41
CA ARG A 161 -4.13 4.39 3.39
C ARG A 161 -5.53 3.89 3.06
N ALA A 162 -6.54 4.26 3.85
CA ALA A 162 -7.92 3.90 3.58
C ALA A 162 -8.38 4.55 2.27
N PHE A 163 -9.26 3.87 1.54
CA PHE A 163 -9.81 4.37 0.27
C PHE A 163 -10.34 5.82 0.34
N PRO A 164 -11.12 6.23 1.37
CA PRO A 164 -11.64 7.59 1.49
C PRO A 164 -10.55 8.68 1.66
N SER A 165 -9.32 8.30 2.02
CA SER A 165 -8.20 9.24 2.15
C SER A 165 -7.23 9.13 0.96
N ALA A 166 -6.79 7.92 0.64
CA ALA A 166 -5.82 7.65 -0.42
C ALA A 166 -6.39 7.92 -1.82
N GLY A 167 -7.67 7.60 -2.06
CA GLY A 167 -8.35 7.83 -3.34
C GLY A 167 -8.37 9.31 -3.73
N PRO A 168 -9.00 10.19 -2.92
CA PRO A 168 -8.98 11.65 -3.14
C PRO A 168 -7.57 12.22 -3.29
N LYS A 169 -6.61 11.75 -2.47
CA LYS A 169 -5.22 12.21 -2.54
C LYS A 169 -4.58 11.91 -3.89
N LEU A 170 -4.78 10.71 -4.44
CA LEU A 170 -4.27 10.35 -5.75
C LEU A 170 -5.01 11.08 -6.87
N TRP A 171 -6.33 11.16 -6.78
CA TRP A 171 -7.18 11.80 -7.79
C TRP A 171 -6.88 13.29 -7.95
N ASN A 172 -6.79 14.03 -6.84
CA ASN A 172 -6.48 15.46 -6.85
C ASN A 172 -5.06 15.76 -7.36
N GLY A 173 -4.17 14.77 -7.37
CA GLY A 173 -2.83 14.88 -7.97
C GLY A 173 -2.81 14.71 -9.49
N LEU A 174 -3.92 14.31 -10.12
CA LEU A 174 -4.00 14.15 -11.57
C LEU A 174 -4.19 15.51 -12.28
N PRO A 175 -3.60 15.69 -13.47
CA PRO A 175 -3.94 16.81 -14.34
C PRO A 175 -5.42 16.83 -14.68
N ILE A 176 -6.00 18.03 -14.77
CA ILE A 176 -7.43 18.24 -15.08
C ILE A 176 -7.81 17.58 -16.40
N SER A 177 -6.92 17.58 -17.40
CA SER A 177 -7.14 16.94 -18.70
C SER A 177 -7.39 15.43 -18.61
N VAL A 178 -6.81 14.76 -17.61
CA VAL A 178 -7.02 13.33 -17.35
C VAL A 178 -8.32 13.12 -16.58
N GLN A 179 -8.64 14.01 -15.63
CA GLN A 179 -9.89 13.93 -14.87
C GLN A 179 -11.13 14.12 -15.75
N SER A 180 -11.05 14.98 -16.76
CA SER A 180 -12.15 15.24 -17.71
C SER A 180 -12.17 14.28 -18.90
N SER A 181 -11.24 13.32 -18.96
CA SER A 181 -11.20 12.34 -20.04
C SER A 181 -12.36 11.35 -19.88
N PRO A 182 -13.16 11.10 -20.94
CA PRO A 182 -14.11 10.01 -20.91
C PRO A 182 -13.35 8.69 -20.78
N LEU A 183 -13.88 7.76 -19.99
CA LEU A 183 -13.32 6.43 -19.90
C LEU A 183 -13.38 5.81 -21.30
N SER A 184 -12.25 5.74 -22.00
CA SER A 184 -12.14 4.91 -23.19
C SER A 184 -12.20 3.48 -22.67
N VAL A 185 -13.41 2.90 -22.70
CA VAL A 185 -13.61 1.48 -22.48
C VAL A 185 -13.02 0.78 -23.71
N SER A 186 -11.69 0.68 -23.78
CA SER A 186 -11.06 -0.37 -24.58
C SER A 186 -11.23 -1.66 -23.79
N SER A 187 -12.37 -2.30 -24.04
CA SER A 187 -12.68 -3.68 -23.69
C SER A 187 -11.78 -4.66 -24.46
N SER A 188 -10.47 -4.56 -24.28
CA SER A 188 -9.51 -5.50 -24.87
C SER A 188 -8.21 -5.46 -24.10
N LEU A 189 -8.08 -6.37 -23.14
CA LEU A 189 -6.86 -7.02 -22.66
C LEU A 189 -7.31 -7.94 -21.50
N ALA A 190 -8.09 -8.95 -21.89
CA ALA A 190 -8.14 -10.22 -21.19
C ALA A 190 -7.01 -11.10 -21.75
#